data_AF-A0A2N1TCF3-F1
#
_entry.id   AF-A0A2N1TCF3-F1
#
_cell.length_a   1.000
_cell.length_b   1.000
_cell.length_c   1.000
_cell.angle_alpha   90.00
_cell.angle_beta   90.00
_cell.angle_gamma   90.00
#
_symmetry.space_group_name_H-M   'P 1'
#
loop_
_entity.id
_entity.type
_entity.pdbx_description
1 polymer ?
#
loop_
_entity_poly.entity_id
_entity_poly.type
_entity_poly.pdbx_seq_one_letter_code
_entity_poly.pdbx_strand_id
1 'polypeptide(L)'
;MTISIELIKKLREATGVSMMACKSSLEEANGDFEEAISLLRKKGEAKAADRAGRETSNGAIVIESDGGKAAIVSLQCETDFVSMGDDFENVARDVAKKLLAGEISAEDRELELLNDAGLRLGENVRIGEMSLLEGATIGSYVHSNKRIGVVIVLDGGNEELAKDIAMHAAATNPVVVSPDEISSELVESEKAIWKEQLANEGKPAEMIDKIMVGKEKKFREENALVKQPFVKNPDQTIEQLLSSAGASVRSFVRMSV
;
A
#
# COMPACT_ATOMS: atom_id res chain seq x y z
N MET A 1 36.63 14.76 -5.76
CA MET A 1 36.75 15.87 -4.79
C MET A 1 35.77 15.58 -3.66
N THR A 2 36.16 15.67 -2.39
CA THR A 2 35.27 15.28 -1.29
C THR A 2 34.35 16.46 -0.93
N ILE A 3 33.06 16.37 -1.29
CA ILE A 3 32.06 17.38 -0.92
C ILE A 3 31.70 17.22 0.56
N SER A 4 31.70 18.32 1.32
CA SER A 4 31.35 18.31 2.75
C SER A 4 29.86 17.98 2.96
N ILE A 5 29.57 17.10 3.93
CA ILE A 5 28.20 16.74 4.32
C ILE A 5 27.39 17.98 4.75
N GLU A 6 28.02 18.95 5.40
CA GLU A 6 27.36 20.20 5.80
C GLU A 6 26.92 21.03 4.59
N LEU A 7 27.73 21.04 3.52
CA LEU A 7 27.40 21.75 2.29
C LEU A 7 26.21 21.11 1.57
N ILE A 8 26.16 19.77 1.55
CA ILE A 8 25.03 19.02 0.98
C ILE A 8 23.75 19.29 1.78
N LYS A 9 23.82 19.26 3.12
CA LYS A 9 22.68 19.58 3.99
C LYS A 9 22.17 21.01 3.75
N LYS A 10 23.08 21.98 3.67
CA LYS A 10 22.74 23.37 3.41
C LYS A 10 22.07 23.56 2.05
N LEU A 11 22.54 22.86 1.01
CA LEU A 11 21.92 22.92 -0.31
C LEU A 11 20.52 22.31 -0.31
N ARG A 12 20.33 21.20 0.41
CA ARG A 12 18.99 20.60 0.61
C ARG A 12 18.05 21.56 1.33
N GLU A 13 18.48 22.19 2.42
CA GLU A 13 17.66 23.15 3.16
C GLU A 13 17.26 24.35 2.29
N ALA A 14 18.15 24.82 1.42
CA ALA A 14 17.88 25.95 0.52
C ALA A 14 16.97 25.60 -0.66
N THR A 15 16.97 24.35 -1.13
CA THR A 15 16.32 23.95 -2.39
C THR A 15 15.14 23.00 -2.21
N GLY A 16 15.03 22.32 -1.06
CA GLY A 16 14.05 21.27 -0.83
C GLY A 16 14.30 19.96 -1.60
N VAL A 17 15.41 19.87 -2.35
CA VAL A 17 15.74 18.72 -3.20
C VAL A 17 16.37 17.57 -2.39
N SER A 18 16.27 16.33 -2.88
CA SER A 18 16.83 15.14 -2.23
C SER A 18 18.33 15.27 -1.93
N MET A 19 18.80 14.59 -0.88
CA MET A 19 20.19 14.65 -0.44
C MET A 19 21.17 14.14 -1.52
N MET A 20 20.74 13.14 -2.31
CA MET A 20 21.54 12.56 -3.37
C MET A 20 21.68 13.50 -4.57
N ALA A 21 20.58 14.13 -5.01
CA ALA A 21 20.62 15.13 -6.09
C ALA A 21 21.41 16.39 -5.69
N CYS A 22 21.33 16.81 -4.42
CA CYS A 22 22.20 17.87 -3.87
C CYS A 22 23.68 17.47 -3.93
N LYS A 23 24.03 16.25 -3.52
CA LYS A 23 25.40 15.74 -3.57
C LYS A 23 25.94 15.69 -5.00
N SER A 24 25.20 15.05 -5.90
CA SER A 24 25.57 14.91 -7.33
C SER A 24 25.75 16.28 -8.01
N SER A 25 24.85 17.23 -7.75
CA SER A 25 24.96 18.58 -8.32
C SER A 25 26.13 19.38 -7.74
N LEU A 26 26.46 19.20 -6.45
CA LEU A 26 27.67 19.79 -5.87
C LEU A 26 28.95 19.15 -6.42
N GLU A 27 28.94 17.85 -6.72
CA GLU A 27 30.07 17.18 -7.35
C GLU A 27 30.31 17.70 -8.78
N GLU A 28 29.24 17.86 -9.57
CA GLU A 28 29.30 18.42 -10.93
C GLU A 28 29.71 19.91 -10.93
N ALA A 29 29.23 20.67 -9.95
CA ALA A 29 29.60 22.08 -9.75
C ALA A 29 30.97 22.26 -9.09
N ASN A 30 31.74 21.20 -8.85
CA ASN A 30 33.02 21.24 -8.13
C ASN A 30 32.95 21.94 -6.76
N GLY A 31 31.84 21.77 -6.05
CA GLY A 31 31.56 22.37 -4.75
C GLY A 31 31.04 23.81 -4.79
N ASP A 32 30.84 24.40 -5.99
CA ASP A 32 30.22 25.72 -6.12
C ASP A 32 28.72 25.65 -5.80
N PHE A 33 28.31 26.40 -4.77
CA PHE A 33 26.95 26.38 -4.26
C PHE A 33 25.94 27.01 -5.23
N GLU A 34 26.28 28.12 -5.87
CA GLU A 34 25.37 28.83 -6.77
C GLU A 34 25.24 28.09 -8.10
N GLU A 35 26.36 27.55 -8.62
CA GLU A 35 26.28 26.71 -9.83
C GLU A 35 25.54 25.40 -9.54
N ALA A 36 25.68 24.80 -8.35
CA ALA A 36 24.86 23.64 -7.97
C ALA A 36 23.36 23.96 -7.94
N ILE A 37 22.95 25.14 -7.42
CA ILE A 37 21.56 25.61 -7.50
C ILE A 37 21.11 25.77 -8.97
N SER A 38 21.97 26.35 -9.81
CA SER A 38 21.73 26.53 -11.24
C SER A 38 21.53 25.18 -11.94
N LEU A 39 22.38 24.19 -11.65
CA LEU A 39 22.25 22.82 -12.16
C LEU A 39 20.95 22.16 -11.71
N LEU A 40 20.59 22.26 -10.44
CA LEU A 40 19.32 21.73 -9.92
C LEU A 40 18.11 22.36 -10.62
N ARG A 41 18.14 23.66 -10.89
CA ARG A 41 17.08 24.34 -11.65
C ARG A 41 17.04 23.92 -13.11
N LYS A 42 18.20 23.80 -13.77
CA LYS A 42 18.32 23.34 -15.16
C LYS A 42 17.80 21.90 -15.31
N LYS A 43 18.09 21.03 -14.34
CA LYS A 43 17.61 19.64 -14.27
C LYS A 43 16.13 19.53 -13.87
N GLY A 44 15.54 20.62 -13.38
CA GLY A 44 14.12 20.66 -12.99
C GLY A 44 13.85 20.21 -11.56
N GLU A 45 14.85 19.72 -10.83
CA GLU A 45 14.76 19.21 -9.45
C GLU A 45 14.03 20.18 -8.50
N ALA A 46 14.31 21.48 -8.62
CA ALA A 46 13.63 22.50 -7.81
C ALA A 46 12.10 22.54 -8.08
N LYS A 47 11.67 22.33 -9.33
CA LYS A 47 10.25 22.26 -9.67
C LYS A 47 9.60 20.97 -9.18
N ALA A 48 10.33 19.85 -9.14
CA ALA A 48 9.83 18.61 -8.54
C ALA A 48 9.65 18.77 -7.03
N ALA A 49 10.60 19.42 -6.35
CA ALA A 49 10.50 19.74 -4.93
C ALA A 49 9.27 20.61 -4.61
N ASP A 50 8.97 21.62 -5.43
CA ASP A 50 7.75 22.44 -5.30
C ASP A 50 6.44 21.62 -5.44
N ARG A 51 6.48 20.50 -6.17
CA ARG A 51 5.31 19.63 -6.39
C ARG A 51 5.12 18.62 -5.26
N ALA A 52 6.16 18.27 -4.52
CA ALA A 52 6.11 17.22 -3.49
C ALA A 52 5.05 17.47 -2.40
N GLY A 53 4.68 18.73 -2.16
CA GLY A 53 3.63 19.11 -1.20
C GLY A 53 2.19 19.00 -1.73
N ARG A 54 1.98 18.64 -3.00
CA ARG A 54 0.64 18.53 -3.60
C ARG A 54 -0.03 17.22 -3.21
N GLU A 55 -1.34 17.27 -3.04
CA GLU A 55 -2.15 16.10 -2.71
C GLU A 55 -2.19 15.10 -3.87
N THR A 56 -2.07 13.81 -3.55
CA THR A 56 -2.11 12.72 -4.53
C THR A 56 -3.21 11.73 -4.14
N SER A 57 -4.38 11.87 -4.76
CA SER A 57 -5.57 11.03 -4.50
C SER A 57 -5.84 9.99 -5.60
N ASN A 58 -4.93 9.90 -6.57
CA ASN A 58 -4.97 8.92 -7.67
C ASN A 58 -3.69 8.09 -7.66
N GLY A 59 -3.65 7.04 -8.49
CA GLY A 59 -2.50 6.15 -8.57
C GLY A 59 -2.85 4.75 -9.06
N ALA A 60 -1.91 3.83 -8.88
CA ALA A 60 -2.03 2.44 -9.29
C ALA A 60 -1.31 1.52 -8.31
N ILE A 61 -1.85 0.31 -8.16
CA ILE A 61 -1.27 -0.81 -7.44
C ILE A 61 -0.64 -1.76 -8.46
N VAL A 62 0.61 -2.13 -8.23
CA VAL A 62 1.35 -3.11 -9.02
C VAL A 62 1.82 -4.23 -8.11
N ILE A 63 1.82 -5.45 -8.65
CA ILE A 63 2.32 -6.65 -7.98
C ILE A 63 3.33 -7.33 -8.90
N GLU A 64 4.52 -7.63 -8.38
CA GLU A 64 5.55 -8.43 -9.04
C GLU A 64 5.89 -9.62 -8.13
N SER A 65 6.05 -10.81 -8.72
CA SER A 65 6.31 -12.05 -7.98
C SER A 65 7.42 -12.86 -8.62
N ASP A 66 8.26 -13.47 -7.78
CA ASP A 66 9.33 -14.37 -8.20
C ASP A 66 9.70 -15.32 -7.05
N GLY A 67 9.95 -16.60 -7.38
CA GLY A 67 10.59 -17.55 -6.46
C GLY A 67 9.97 -17.68 -5.06
N GLY A 68 8.64 -17.58 -4.93
CA GLY A 68 7.95 -17.63 -3.63
C GLY A 68 7.95 -16.30 -2.85
N LYS A 69 8.21 -15.20 -3.54
CA LYS A 69 8.06 -13.83 -3.03
C LYS A 69 7.07 -13.05 -3.90
N ALA A 70 6.40 -12.07 -3.29
CA ALA A 70 5.56 -11.11 -3.99
C ALA A 70 5.71 -9.72 -3.37
N ALA A 71 6.07 -8.74 -4.21
CA ALA A 71 6.12 -7.33 -3.88
C ALA A 71 4.84 -6.66 -4.39
N ILE A 72 4.10 -6.02 -3.49
CA ILE A 72 2.95 -5.17 -3.82
C ILE A 72 3.30 -3.71 -3.50
N VAL A 73 3.06 -2.83 -4.47
CA VAL A 73 3.41 -1.40 -4.38
C VAL A 73 2.22 -0.56 -4.81
N SER A 74 1.90 0.42 -3.98
CA SER A 74 1.01 1.52 -4.29
C SER A 74 1.83 2.73 -4.73
N LEU A 75 1.66 3.18 -5.97
CA LEU A 75 2.22 4.43 -6.47
C LEU A 75 1.09 5.45 -6.61
N GLN A 76 1.30 6.67 -6.14
CA GLN A 76 0.31 7.74 -6.10
C GLN A 76 0.71 8.93 -6.99
N CYS A 77 -0.29 9.57 -7.59
CA CYS A 77 -0.17 10.81 -8.36
C CYS A 77 -1.38 11.73 -8.17
N GLU A 78 -1.35 12.90 -8.81
CA GLU A 78 -2.39 13.93 -8.68
C GLU A 78 -3.64 13.54 -9.48
N THR A 79 -3.49 13.04 -10.72
CA THR A 79 -4.62 12.78 -11.63
C THR A 79 -4.75 11.32 -12.06
N ASP A 80 -5.95 10.95 -12.50
CA ASP A 80 -6.27 9.65 -13.10
C ASP A 80 -5.64 9.47 -14.49
N PHE A 81 -5.50 10.56 -15.27
CA PHE A 81 -4.84 10.53 -16.56
C PHE A 81 -3.39 10.03 -16.47
N VAL A 82 -2.64 10.48 -15.46
CA VAL A 82 -1.27 10.00 -15.23
C VAL A 82 -1.27 8.57 -14.71
N SER A 83 -2.14 8.22 -13.76
CA SER A 83 -2.14 6.87 -13.18
C SER A 83 -2.53 5.76 -14.15
N MET A 84 -3.26 6.09 -15.22
CA MET A 84 -3.66 5.14 -16.26
C MET A 84 -2.59 4.95 -17.36
N GLY A 85 -1.56 5.79 -17.40
CA GLY A 85 -0.52 5.74 -18.43
C GLY A 85 0.56 4.67 -18.19
N ASP A 86 1.05 4.06 -19.27
CA ASP A 86 2.10 3.04 -19.22
C ASP A 86 3.38 3.54 -18.53
N ASP A 87 3.71 4.82 -18.74
CA ASP A 87 4.86 5.48 -18.15
C ASP A 87 4.84 5.50 -16.62
N PHE A 88 3.65 5.63 -16.01
CA PHE A 88 3.46 5.58 -14.57
C PHE A 88 3.45 4.15 -14.05
N GLU A 89 2.80 3.24 -14.78
CA GLU A 89 2.79 1.81 -14.44
C GLU A 89 4.20 1.20 -14.46
N ASN A 90 5.02 1.56 -15.45
CA ASN A 90 6.40 1.08 -15.54
C ASN A 90 7.24 1.55 -14.35
N VAL A 91 7.06 2.79 -13.89
CA VAL A 91 7.71 3.29 -12.67
C VAL A 91 7.29 2.46 -11.46
N ALA A 92 5.99 2.20 -11.28
CA ALA A 92 5.50 1.37 -10.18
C ALA A 92 6.05 -0.07 -10.25
N ARG A 93 6.16 -0.66 -11.44
CA ARG A 93 6.79 -1.98 -11.67
C ARG A 93 8.26 -1.98 -11.32
N ASP A 94 9.00 -0.93 -11.68
CA ASP A 94 10.42 -0.84 -11.35
C ASP A 94 10.64 -0.73 -9.83
N VAL A 95 9.80 0.01 -9.12
CA VAL A 95 9.79 0.02 -7.65
C VAL A 95 9.50 -1.37 -7.09
N ALA A 96 8.46 -2.05 -7.60
CA ALA A 96 8.09 -3.40 -7.15
C ALA A 96 9.23 -4.41 -7.38
N LYS A 97 9.91 -4.36 -8.52
CA LYS A 97 11.07 -5.21 -8.83
C LYS A 97 12.25 -4.94 -7.89
N LYS A 98 12.53 -3.67 -7.59
CA LYS A 98 13.58 -3.29 -6.62
C LYS A 98 13.28 -3.84 -5.23
N LEU A 99 12.02 -3.75 -4.79
CA LEU A 99 11.59 -4.31 -3.51
C LEU A 99 11.70 -5.83 -3.51
N LEU A 100 11.25 -6.49 -4.58
CA LEU A 100 11.33 -7.94 -4.76
C LEU A 100 12.79 -8.45 -4.72
N ALA A 101 13.71 -7.71 -5.34
CA ALA A 101 15.14 -8.00 -5.36
C ALA A 101 15.85 -7.67 -4.03
N GLY A 102 15.19 -6.99 -3.09
CA GLY A 102 15.79 -6.53 -1.83
C GLY A 102 16.76 -5.36 -2.00
N GLU A 103 16.67 -4.60 -3.10
CA GLU A 103 17.45 -3.38 -3.31
C GLU A 103 16.92 -2.20 -2.49
N ILE A 104 15.65 -2.25 -2.09
CA ILE A 104 14.96 -1.27 -1.24
C ILE A 104 14.13 -1.99 -0.17
N SER A 105 13.80 -1.30 0.92
CA SER A 105 12.91 -1.81 1.97
C SER A 105 11.46 -1.36 1.78
N ALA A 106 10.53 -2.01 2.49
CA ALA A 106 9.12 -1.65 2.45
C ALA A 106 8.82 -0.27 3.09
N GLU A 107 9.79 0.30 3.80
CA GLU A 107 9.74 1.61 4.45
C GLU A 107 10.32 2.74 3.60
N ASP A 108 11.04 2.42 2.52
CA ASP A 108 11.64 3.42 1.64
C ASP A 108 10.57 4.22 0.89
N ARG A 109 10.65 5.55 0.94
CA ARG A 109 9.70 6.44 0.26
C ARG A 109 10.35 7.43 -0.69
N GLU A 110 11.67 7.59 -0.62
CA GLU A 110 12.44 8.51 -1.44
C GLU A 110 13.37 7.73 -2.38
N LEU A 111 12.98 7.57 -3.64
CA LEU A 111 13.80 6.93 -4.68
C LEU A 111 14.09 7.91 -5.81
N GLU A 112 15.31 7.89 -6.35
CA GLU A 112 15.74 8.80 -7.43
C GLU A 112 14.83 8.71 -8.67
N LEU A 113 14.40 7.49 -9.01
CA LEU A 113 13.49 7.23 -10.13
C LEU A 113 12.13 7.95 -10.00
N LEU A 114 11.69 8.30 -8.79
CA LEU A 114 10.42 9.03 -8.57
C LEU A 114 10.57 10.51 -8.93
N ASN A 115 11.75 11.10 -8.72
CA ASN A 115 12.02 12.48 -9.12
C ASN A 115 11.98 12.59 -10.65
N ASP A 116 12.67 11.68 -11.34
CA ASP A 116 12.63 11.59 -12.80
C ASP A 116 11.21 11.39 -13.32
N ALA A 117 10.43 10.52 -12.66
CA ALA A 117 9.03 10.31 -13.00
C ALA A 117 8.19 11.59 -12.83
N GLY A 118 8.32 12.30 -11.70
CA GLY A 118 7.56 13.53 -11.43
C GLY A 118 7.94 14.69 -12.37
N LEU A 119 9.21 14.76 -12.80
CA LEU A 119 9.66 15.72 -13.81
C LEU A 119 9.05 15.42 -15.17
N ARG A 120 9.12 14.15 -15.59
CA ARG A 120 8.63 13.68 -16.89
C ARG A 120 7.10 13.73 -17.00
N LEU A 121 6.40 13.32 -15.95
CA LEU A 121 4.93 13.25 -15.91
C LEU A 121 4.28 14.60 -15.56
N GLY A 122 5.05 15.54 -15.01
CA GLY A 122 4.53 16.86 -14.68
C GLY A 122 3.76 16.95 -13.36
N GLU A 123 3.67 15.86 -12.60
CA GLU A 123 2.90 15.72 -11.36
C GLU A 123 3.76 15.34 -10.17
N ASN A 124 3.22 15.51 -8.96
CA ASN A 124 3.73 14.84 -7.77
C ASN A 124 3.52 13.33 -7.92
N VAL A 125 4.61 12.56 -7.88
CA VAL A 125 4.59 11.09 -7.94
C VAL A 125 5.29 10.58 -6.69
N ARG A 126 4.59 9.76 -5.90
CA ARG A 126 5.14 9.26 -4.64
C ARG A 126 4.74 7.82 -4.38
N ILE A 127 5.55 7.13 -3.60
CA ILE A 127 5.22 5.81 -3.08
C ILE A 127 4.19 5.98 -1.95
N GLY A 128 3.09 5.24 -2.03
CA GLY A 128 2.15 5.04 -0.95
C GLY A 128 2.62 3.90 -0.03
N GLU A 129 1.86 2.82 0.01
CA GLU A 129 2.23 1.61 0.76
C GLU A 129 3.04 0.64 -0.11
N MET A 130 3.92 -0.12 0.54
CA MET A 130 4.67 -1.22 -0.05
C MET A 130 4.70 -2.39 0.91
N SER A 131 4.69 -3.61 0.38
CA SER A 131 4.86 -4.81 1.20
C SER A 131 5.51 -5.92 0.38
N LEU A 132 6.38 -6.68 1.04
CA LEU A 132 6.98 -7.89 0.51
C LEU A 132 6.44 -9.09 1.30
N LEU A 133 5.84 -10.05 0.62
CA LEU A 133 5.30 -11.27 1.20
C LEU A 133 6.12 -12.45 0.70
N GLU A 134 6.32 -13.45 1.56
CA GLU A 134 7.04 -14.68 1.24
C GLU A 134 6.23 -15.91 1.62
N GLY A 135 6.24 -16.93 0.75
CA GLY A 135 5.55 -18.18 0.98
C GLY A 135 5.60 -19.13 -0.22
N ALA A 136 5.32 -20.40 0.04
CA ALA A 136 5.34 -21.43 -0.99
C ALA A 136 4.16 -21.32 -1.97
N THR A 137 2.98 -20.97 -1.45
CA THR A 137 1.76 -20.78 -2.24
C THR A 137 1.33 -19.33 -2.14
N ILE A 138 1.53 -18.57 -3.21
CA ILE A 138 1.12 -17.16 -3.29
C ILE A 138 0.12 -17.01 -4.42
N GLY A 139 -0.93 -16.23 -4.19
CA GLY A 139 -1.84 -15.80 -5.24
C GLY A 139 -2.08 -14.31 -5.12
N SER A 140 -2.16 -13.63 -6.26
CA SER A 140 -2.34 -12.18 -6.30
C SER A 140 -3.40 -11.76 -7.30
N TYR A 141 -4.02 -10.62 -7.02
CA TYR A 141 -5.02 -10.03 -7.90
C TYR A 141 -4.93 -8.51 -7.86
N VAL A 142 -4.83 -7.89 -9.04
CA VAL A 142 -5.01 -6.46 -9.23
C VAL A 142 -6.34 -6.27 -9.94
N HIS A 143 -7.23 -5.47 -9.36
CA HIS A 143 -8.53 -5.18 -9.97
C HIS A 143 -8.34 -4.38 -11.27
N SER A 144 -9.31 -4.46 -12.19
CA SER A 144 -9.19 -3.90 -13.55
C SER A 144 -8.92 -2.40 -13.59
N ASN A 145 -9.36 -1.66 -12.57
CA ASN A 145 -9.09 -0.22 -12.44
C ASN A 145 -7.68 0.09 -11.89
N LYS A 146 -6.87 -0.93 -11.57
CA LYS A 146 -5.53 -0.85 -10.96
C LYS A 146 -5.48 -0.16 -9.60
N ARG A 147 -6.62 0.21 -9.00
CA ARG A 147 -6.67 0.93 -7.71
C ARG A 147 -6.75 0.00 -6.50
N ILE A 148 -6.96 -1.29 -6.71
CA ILE A 148 -7.02 -2.30 -5.64
C ILE A 148 -6.10 -3.45 -6.03
N GLY A 149 -5.20 -3.82 -5.13
CA GLY A 149 -4.35 -4.99 -5.28
C GLY A 149 -4.35 -5.83 -4.02
N VAL A 150 -4.29 -7.15 -4.18
CA VAL A 150 -4.27 -8.11 -3.09
C VAL A 150 -3.23 -9.18 -3.35
N VAL A 151 -2.48 -9.54 -2.31
CA VAL A 151 -1.62 -10.72 -2.26
C VAL A 151 -2.08 -11.60 -1.10
N ILE A 152 -2.31 -12.89 -1.37
CA ILE A 152 -2.63 -13.92 -0.39
C ILE A 152 -1.45 -14.89 -0.33
N VAL A 153 -1.01 -15.23 0.89
CA VAL A 153 -0.09 -16.33 1.15
C VAL A 153 -0.84 -17.45 1.85
N LEU A 154 -0.78 -18.65 1.28
CA LEU A 154 -1.37 -19.85 1.84
C LEU A 154 -0.30 -20.79 2.41
N ASP A 155 -0.70 -21.51 3.45
CA ASP A 155 -0.12 -22.79 3.82
C ASP A 155 -0.97 -23.90 3.17
N GLY A 156 -0.34 -24.76 2.37
CA GLY A 156 -1.04 -25.76 1.56
C GLY A 156 -1.70 -25.18 0.30
N GLY A 157 -2.73 -25.87 -0.21
CA GLY A 157 -3.49 -25.43 -1.38
C GLY A 157 -2.69 -25.28 -2.67
N ASN A 158 -3.16 -24.41 -3.58
CA ASN A 158 -2.48 -24.08 -4.83
C ASN A 158 -2.66 -22.58 -5.18
N GLU A 159 -1.93 -22.11 -6.19
CA GLU A 159 -1.92 -20.71 -6.63
C GLU A 159 -3.30 -20.24 -7.13
N GLU A 160 -4.07 -21.10 -7.79
CA GLU A 160 -5.41 -20.76 -8.29
C GLU A 160 -6.37 -20.47 -7.14
N LEU A 161 -6.35 -21.29 -6.08
CA LEU A 161 -7.10 -21.04 -4.85
C LEU A 161 -6.67 -19.72 -4.19
N ALA A 162 -5.37 -19.48 -4.07
CA ALA A 162 -4.87 -18.24 -3.48
C ALA A 162 -5.30 -17.01 -4.29
N LYS A 163 -5.29 -17.09 -5.63
CA LYS A 163 -5.76 -16.04 -6.53
C LYS A 163 -7.27 -15.80 -6.39
N ASP A 164 -8.05 -16.85 -6.25
CA ASP A 164 -9.50 -16.76 -6.03
C ASP A 164 -9.84 -16.07 -4.70
N ILE A 165 -9.07 -16.37 -3.66
CA ILE A 165 -9.17 -15.68 -2.36
C ILE A 165 -8.70 -14.22 -2.48
N ALA A 166 -7.67 -13.93 -3.28
CA ALA A 166 -7.21 -12.57 -3.54
C ALA A 166 -8.31 -11.73 -4.23
N MET A 167 -8.99 -12.31 -5.22
CA MET A 167 -10.16 -11.71 -5.87
C MET A 167 -11.30 -11.44 -4.88
N HIS A 168 -11.56 -12.39 -3.98
CA HIS A 168 -12.57 -12.23 -2.94
C HIS A 168 -12.23 -11.06 -2.02
N ALA A 169 -11.03 -11.05 -1.44
CA ALA A 169 -10.59 -9.98 -0.53
C ALA A 169 -10.54 -8.61 -1.20
N ALA A 170 -10.26 -8.54 -2.51
CA ALA A 170 -10.35 -7.28 -3.25
C ALA A 170 -11.77 -6.70 -3.23
N ALA A 171 -12.78 -7.56 -3.35
CA ALA A 171 -14.20 -7.20 -3.38
C ALA A 171 -14.82 -6.97 -1.98
N THR A 172 -14.39 -7.72 -0.96
CA THR A 172 -15.03 -7.71 0.37
C THR A 172 -14.30 -6.88 1.42
N ASN A 173 -13.06 -6.46 1.15
CA ASN A 173 -12.25 -5.64 2.06
C ASN A 173 -12.17 -6.19 3.51
N PRO A 174 -11.76 -7.46 3.71
CA PRO A 174 -11.52 -7.98 5.05
C PRO A 174 -10.37 -7.21 5.71
N VAL A 175 -10.46 -7.06 7.04
CA VAL A 175 -9.46 -6.34 7.84
C VAL A 175 -8.40 -7.31 8.37
N VAL A 176 -8.81 -8.55 8.68
CA VAL A 176 -7.94 -9.57 9.28
C VAL A 176 -8.23 -10.95 8.70
N VAL A 177 -7.38 -11.94 8.99
CA VAL A 177 -7.61 -13.31 8.54
C VAL A 177 -8.76 -13.93 9.32
N SER A 178 -8.69 -13.89 10.66
CA SER A 178 -9.65 -14.54 11.57
C SER A 178 -10.27 -13.58 12.60
N PRO A 179 -11.47 -13.89 13.14
CA PRO A 179 -12.21 -12.99 14.05
C PRO A 179 -11.44 -12.57 15.32
N ASP A 180 -10.52 -13.40 15.79
CA ASP A 180 -9.68 -13.21 16.97
C ASP A 180 -8.52 -12.25 16.74
N GLU A 181 -8.14 -11.97 15.49
CA GLU A 181 -7.11 -10.99 15.13
C GLU A 181 -7.61 -9.55 15.18
N ILE A 182 -8.92 -9.32 15.25
CA ILE A 182 -9.49 -7.97 15.40
C ILE A 182 -9.06 -7.40 16.76
N SER A 183 -8.36 -6.26 16.72
CA SER A 183 -7.83 -5.59 17.91
C SER A 183 -8.94 -5.18 18.88
N SER A 184 -8.63 -5.22 20.18
CA SER A 184 -9.53 -4.74 21.22
C SER A 184 -9.87 -3.26 21.04
N GLU A 185 -8.92 -2.46 20.57
CA GLU A 185 -9.12 -1.03 20.33
C GLU A 185 -10.21 -0.78 19.28
N LEU A 186 -10.17 -1.50 18.16
CA LEU A 186 -11.18 -1.39 17.10
C LEU A 186 -12.56 -1.89 17.58
N VAL A 187 -12.58 -2.95 18.39
CA VAL A 187 -13.82 -3.45 18.98
C VAL A 187 -14.43 -2.44 19.95
N GLU A 188 -13.62 -1.86 20.84
CA GLU A 188 -14.12 -0.90 21.83
C GLU A 188 -14.57 0.41 21.18
N SER A 189 -13.91 0.87 20.12
CA SER A 189 -14.38 2.04 19.36
C SER A 189 -15.75 1.79 18.73
N GLU A 190 -15.97 0.64 18.11
CA GLU A 190 -17.26 0.29 17.51
C GLU A 190 -18.36 0.08 18.57
N LYS A 191 -18.03 -0.55 19.69
CA LYS A 191 -18.96 -0.70 20.82
C LYS A 191 -19.45 0.65 21.34
N ALA A 192 -18.58 1.65 21.45
CA ALA A 192 -18.97 2.99 21.89
C ALA A 192 -20.01 3.60 20.95
N ILE A 193 -19.79 3.48 19.64
CA ILE A 193 -20.72 3.96 18.60
C ILE A 193 -22.06 3.24 18.68
N TRP A 194 -22.07 1.90 18.74
CA TRP A 194 -23.32 1.15 18.83
C TRP A 194 -24.08 1.42 20.12
N LYS A 195 -23.37 1.61 21.24
CA LYS A 195 -23.99 1.94 22.52
C LYS A 195 -24.73 3.27 22.46
N GLU A 196 -24.11 4.29 21.88
CA GLU A 196 -24.72 5.60 21.67
C GLU A 196 -25.94 5.50 20.73
N GLN A 197 -25.81 4.79 19.61
CA GLN A 197 -26.92 4.56 18.68
C GLN A 197 -28.12 3.89 19.37
N LEU A 198 -27.90 2.81 20.12
CA LEU A 198 -28.96 2.06 20.80
C LEU A 198 -29.59 2.85 21.95
N ALA A 199 -28.80 3.69 22.64
CA ALA A 199 -29.33 4.59 23.66
C ALA A 199 -30.23 5.67 23.05
N ASN A 200 -29.83 6.24 21.91
CA ASN A 200 -30.63 7.21 21.15
C ASN A 200 -31.92 6.58 20.59
N GLU A 201 -31.93 5.28 20.31
CA GLU A 201 -33.13 4.49 19.98
C GLU A 201 -34.03 4.19 21.19
N GLY A 202 -33.65 4.62 22.40
CA GLY A 202 -34.45 4.45 23.62
C GLY A 202 -34.40 3.05 24.22
N LYS A 203 -33.40 2.23 23.89
CA LYS A 203 -33.30 0.85 24.42
C LYS A 203 -32.82 0.85 25.88
N PRO A 204 -33.37 -0.02 26.76
CA PRO A 204 -32.90 -0.15 28.14
C PRO A 204 -31.45 -0.66 28.21
N ALA A 205 -30.69 -0.20 29.21
CA ALA A 205 -29.27 -0.55 29.37
C ALA A 205 -29.01 -2.07 29.39
N GLU A 206 -29.81 -2.83 30.12
CA GLU A 206 -29.68 -4.31 30.17
C GLU A 206 -29.92 -4.99 28.81
N MET A 207 -30.73 -4.37 27.94
CA MET A 207 -30.98 -4.87 26.59
C MET A 207 -29.80 -4.50 25.67
N ILE A 208 -29.20 -3.32 25.86
CA ILE A 208 -28.02 -2.86 25.11
C ILE A 208 -26.85 -3.84 25.31
N ASP A 209 -26.57 -4.23 26.56
CA ASP A 209 -25.46 -5.15 26.85
C ASP A 209 -25.64 -6.52 26.17
N LYS A 210 -26.88 -7.05 26.15
CA LYS A 210 -27.20 -8.30 25.44
C LYS A 210 -27.08 -8.16 23.92
N ILE A 211 -27.49 -7.02 23.34
CA ILE A 211 -27.35 -6.75 21.90
C ILE A 211 -25.87 -6.62 21.52
N MET A 212 -25.05 -6.06 22.42
CA MET A 212 -23.64 -5.79 22.17
C MET A 212 -22.86 -7.07 21.86
N VAL A 213 -23.12 -8.16 22.59
CA VAL A 213 -22.47 -9.46 22.37
C VAL A 213 -22.69 -9.95 20.93
N GLY A 214 -23.91 -9.82 20.41
CA GLY A 214 -24.25 -10.21 19.04
C GLY A 214 -23.61 -9.30 18.00
N LYS A 215 -23.61 -7.97 18.23
CA LYS A 215 -22.98 -7.00 17.33
C LYS A 215 -21.47 -7.18 17.26
N GLU A 216 -20.79 -7.38 18.38
CA GLU A 216 -19.35 -7.65 18.40
C GLU A 216 -19.02 -8.93 17.63
N LYS A 217 -19.74 -10.03 17.90
CA LYS A 217 -19.53 -11.29 17.16
C LYS A 217 -19.67 -11.07 15.66
N LYS A 218 -20.76 -10.44 15.24
CA LYS A 218 -21.05 -10.17 13.83
C LYS A 218 -19.97 -9.28 13.20
N PHE A 219 -19.54 -8.22 13.89
CA PHE A 219 -18.48 -7.33 13.42
C PHE A 219 -17.16 -8.09 13.21
N ARG A 220 -16.77 -8.94 14.15
CA ARG A 220 -15.56 -9.76 14.01
C ARG A 220 -15.66 -10.72 12.84
N GLU A 221 -16.82 -11.35 12.64
CA GLU A 221 -17.05 -12.28 11.52
C GLU A 221 -17.08 -11.58 10.17
N GLU A 222 -17.72 -10.40 10.05
CA GLU A 222 -17.80 -9.64 8.80
C GLU A 222 -16.44 -9.06 8.37
N ASN A 223 -15.55 -8.73 9.32
CA ASN A 223 -14.23 -8.19 9.05
C ASN A 223 -13.12 -9.26 8.92
N ALA A 224 -13.43 -10.53 9.20
CA ALA A 224 -12.49 -11.64 9.09
C ALA A 224 -12.66 -12.40 7.77
N LEU A 225 -11.60 -12.44 6.96
CA LEU A 225 -11.57 -13.10 5.66
C LEU A 225 -12.15 -14.51 5.71
N VAL A 226 -11.74 -15.34 6.67
CA VAL A 226 -12.14 -16.76 6.71
C VAL A 226 -13.63 -16.97 6.97
N LYS A 227 -14.32 -16.00 7.60
CA LYS A 227 -15.76 -16.10 7.91
C LYS A 227 -16.65 -15.54 6.82
N GLN A 228 -16.09 -14.84 5.84
CA GLN A 228 -16.86 -14.25 4.75
C GLN A 228 -17.39 -15.34 3.79
N PRO A 229 -18.63 -15.19 3.27
CA PRO A 229 -19.15 -16.02 2.18
C PRO A 229 -18.33 -15.79 0.90
N PHE A 230 -17.92 -16.87 0.24
CA PHE A 230 -17.06 -16.76 -0.94
C PHE A 230 -17.80 -16.11 -2.11
N VAL A 231 -17.22 -15.07 -2.72
CA VAL A 231 -17.89 -14.26 -3.76
C VAL A 231 -18.28 -15.05 -5.00
N LYS A 232 -17.55 -16.12 -5.35
CA LYS A 232 -17.88 -16.97 -6.50
C LYS A 232 -18.86 -18.08 -6.14
N ASN A 233 -19.01 -18.41 -4.86
CA ASN A 233 -19.96 -19.40 -4.35
C ASN A 233 -20.38 -19.04 -2.92
N PRO A 234 -21.44 -18.21 -2.74
CA PRO A 234 -21.85 -17.72 -1.43
C PRO A 234 -22.39 -18.79 -0.48
N ASP A 235 -22.65 -20.01 -0.97
CA ASP A 235 -23.11 -21.14 -0.14
C ASP A 235 -22.00 -21.71 0.75
N GLN A 236 -20.75 -21.31 0.54
CA GLN A 236 -19.61 -21.69 1.37
C GLN A 236 -18.81 -20.48 1.84
N THR A 237 -18.24 -20.56 3.05
CA THR A 237 -17.28 -19.56 3.53
C THR A 237 -15.88 -19.82 2.99
N ILE A 238 -15.00 -18.83 3.09
CA ILE A 238 -13.58 -18.98 2.76
C ILE A 238 -12.93 -20.09 3.63
N GLU A 239 -13.28 -20.19 4.91
CA GLU A 239 -12.81 -21.26 5.81
C GLU A 239 -13.19 -22.66 5.29
N GLN A 240 -14.41 -22.84 4.81
CA GLN A 240 -14.89 -24.12 4.26
C GLN A 240 -14.18 -24.46 2.94
N LEU A 241 -13.99 -23.45 2.08
CA LEU A 241 -13.24 -23.59 0.83
C LEU A 241 -11.79 -24.03 1.09
N LEU A 242 -11.11 -23.34 2.02
CA LEU A 242 -9.74 -23.64 2.44
C LEU A 242 -9.62 -25.05 3.04
N SER A 243 -10.53 -25.40 3.95
CA SER A 243 -10.54 -26.71 4.61
C SER A 243 -10.68 -27.86 3.61
N SER A 244 -11.55 -27.69 2.60
CA SER A 244 -11.77 -28.68 1.53
C SER A 244 -10.53 -28.87 0.65
N ALA A 245 -9.64 -27.86 0.59
CA ALA A 245 -8.38 -27.89 -0.15
C ALA A 245 -7.16 -28.22 0.73
N GLY A 246 -7.35 -28.51 2.03
CA GLY A 246 -6.26 -28.75 2.97
C GLY A 246 -5.32 -27.53 3.10
N ALA A 247 -5.88 -26.32 3.09
CA ALA A 247 -5.15 -25.07 3.11
C ALA A 247 -5.57 -24.16 4.27
N SER A 248 -4.73 -23.17 4.59
CA SER A 248 -5.05 -22.05 5.47
C SER A 248 -4.40 -20.76 4.97
N VAL A 249 -5.01 -19.61 5.27
CA VAL A 249 -4.39 -18.31 4.98
C VAL A 249 -3.35 -18.05 6.06
N ARG A 250 -2.09 -17.87 5.64
CA ARG A 250 -1.00 -17.45 6.53
C ARG A 250 -1.03 -15.95 6.75
N SER A 251 -1.20 -15.20 5.67
CA SER A 251 -1.22 -13.74 5.67
C SER A 251 -1.81 -13.22 4.37
N PHE A 252 -2.33 -12.00 4.39
CA PHE A 252 -2.61 -11.26 3.18
C PHE A 252 -2.26 -9.79 3.33
N VAL A 253 -2.10 -9.13 2.18
CA VAL A 253 -2.04 -7.68 2.08
C VAL A 253 -3.05 -7.25 1.03
N ARG A 254 -3.88 -6.26 1.38
CA ARG A 254 -4.78 -5.57 0.46
C ARG A 254 -4.42 -4.10 0.49
N MET A 255 -4.12 -3.53 -0.68
CA MET A 255 -3.90 -2.10 -0.84
C MET A 255 -5.01 -1.50 -1.69
N SER A 256 -5.34 -0.25 -1.39
CA SER A 256 -6.17 0.58 -2.26
C SER A 256 -5.64 2.00 -2.35
N VAL A 257 -5.87 2.63 -3.49
CA VAL A 257 -5.55 4.04 -3.76
C VAL A 257 -6.76 4.77 -4.26
#